data_AF-A0A764RG24-F1
#
_entry.id   AF-A0A764RG24-F1
#
_cell.length_a   1.000
_cell.length_b   1.000
_cell.length_c   1.000
_cell.angle_alpha   90.00
_cell.angle_beta   90.00
_cell.angle_gamma   90.00
#
_symmetry.space_group_name_H-M   'P 1'
#
loop_
_entity.id
_entity.type
_entity.pdbx_description
1 polymer ?
#
loop_
_entity_poly.entity_id
_entity_poly.type
_entity_poly.pdbx_seq_one_letter_code
_entity_poly.pdbx_strand_id
1 'polypeptide(L)'
;MSKYTDLITNYHATKPKFVEHIDLVTRPLAETSAAINGLINAFDIDHATGIQLDILGQWIGLSRIVSQPISGVYFSWDTDGLGYDQGVWQGPYDPDSGYTSLSDETYRIVLKTKIAINNWDGRNDSLPP
;
A
#
# COMPACT_ATOMS: atom_id res chain seq x y z
N MET A 1 -21.24 -4.41 -21.01
CA MET A 1 -21.65 -3.52 -22.10
C MET A 1 -21.20 -2.12 -21.76
N SER A 2 -20.48 -1.50 -22.69
CA SER A 2 -19.95 -0.14 -22.60
C SER A 2 -21.09 0.91 -22.56
N LYS A 3 -20.92 2.02 -21.82
CA LYS A 3 -21.85 3.17 -21.80
C LYS A 3 -22.31 3.63 -23.20
N TYR A 4 -21.46 3.41 -24.21
CA TYR A 4 -21.72 3.84 -25.58
C TYR A 4 -22.67 2.92 -26.36
N THR A 5 -22.88 1.67 -25.93
CA THR A 5 -23.88 0.79 -26.57
C THR A 5 -25.31 1.27 -26.32
N ASP A 6 -25.54 1.99 -25.22
CA ASP A 6 -26.84 2.56 -24.87
C ASP A 6 -27.23 3.74 -25.76
N LEU A 7 -26.27 4.29 -26.52
CA LEU A 7 -26.48 5.37 -27.49
C LEU A 7 -26.79 4.85 -28.90
N ILE A 8 -26.91 3.53 -29.09
CA ILE A 8 -27.22 2.94 -30.39
C ILE A 8 -28.68 3.22 -30.73
N THR A 9 -28.89 3.87 -31.88
CA THR A 9 -30.24 4.14 -32.40
C THR A 9 -31.04 2.86 -32.65
N ASN A 10 -32.37 2.95 -32.55
CA ASN A 10 -33.29 1.82 -32.76
C ASN A 10 -33.06 1.04 -34.07
N TYR A 11 -32.61 1.71 -35.14
CA TYR A 11 -32.35 1.08 -36.44
C TYR A 11 -31.22 0.03 -36.40
N HIS A 12 -30.27 0.18 -35.46
CA HIS A 12 -29.12 -0.71 -35.30
C HIS A 12 -29.16 -1.55 -34.02
N ALA A 13 -30.06 -1.25 -33.08
CA ALA A 13 -30.15 -1.91 -31.78
C ALA A 13 -30.38 -3.43 -31.88
N THR A 14 -31.06 -3.92 -32.92
CA THR A 14 -31.31 -5.34 -33.14
C THR A 14 -30.20 -6.06 -33.93
N LYS A 15 -29.13 -5.37 -34.32
CA LYS A 15 -28.04 -5.92 -35.14
C LYS A 15 -26.84 -6.30 -34.24
N PRO A 16 -26.69 -7.58 -33.82
CA PRO A 16 -25.73 -7.97 -32.79
C PRO A 16 -24.27 -7.63 -33.14
N LYS A 17 -23.85 -7.88 -34.38
CA LYS A 17 -22.49 -7.52 -34.85
C LYS A 17 -22.18 -6.02 -34.76
N PHE A 18 -23.20 -5.17 -34.91
CA PHE A 18 -23.02 -3.73 -34.79
C PHE A 18 -22.80 -3.35 -33.32
N VAL A 19 -23.62 -3.86 -32.41
CA VAL A 19 -23.48 -3.64 -30.96
C VAL A 19 -22.13 -4.13 -30.46
N GLU A 20 -21.71 -5.34 -30.86
CA GLU A 20 -20.41 -5.90 -30.51
C GLU A 20 -19.24 -5.07 -31.06
N HIS A 21 -19.34 -4.55 -32.28
CA HIS A 21 -18.31 -3.70 -32.86
C HIS A 21 -18.15 -2.39 -32.09
N ILE A 22 -19.26 -1.75 -31.71
CA ILE A 22 -19.24 -0.52 -30.90
C ILE A 22 -18.68 -0.80 -29.50
N ASP A 23 -19.08 -1.90 -28.85
CA ASP A 23 -18.50 -2.30 -27.56
C ASP A 23 -17.00 -2.54 -27.68
N LEU A 24 -16.55 -3.27 -28.71
CA LEU A 24 -15.14 -3.59 -28.92
C LEU A 24 -14.26 -2.33 -29.06
N VAL A 25 -14.71 -1.32 -29.81
CA VAL A 25 -13.93 -0.10 -30.04
C VAL A 25 -14.00 0.84 -28.84
N THR A 26 -15.14 0.91 -28.14
CA THR A 26 -15.34 1.90 -27.07
C THR A 26 -14.94 1.39 -25.69
N ARG A 27 -15.01 0.08 -25.43
CA ARG A 27 -14.71 -0.51 -24.12
C ARG A 27 -13.29 -0.21 -23.63
N PRO A 28 -12.21 -0.40 -24.41
CA PRO A 28 -10.85 -0.09 -23.93
C PRO A 28 -10.66 1.38 -23.56
N LEU A 29 -11.31 2.29 -24.31
CA LEU A 29 -11.26 3.72 -24.04
C LEU A 29 -12.02 4.08 -22.75
N ALA A 30 -13.19 3.47 -22.54
CA ALA A 30 -13.97 3.66 -21.32
C ALA A 30 -13.26 3.10 -20.09
N GLU A 31 -12.67 1.90 -20.20
CA GLU A 31 -11.89 1.26 -19.13
C GLU A 31 -10.63 2.06 -18.80
N THR A 32 -9.93 2.58 -19.81
CA THR A 32 -8.75 3.44 -19.60
C THR A 32 -9.14 4.73 -18.87
N SER A 33 -10.24 5.38 -19.28
CA SER A 33 -10.77 6.57 -18.61
C SER A 33 -11.15 6.26 -17.15
N ALA A 34 -11.81 5.14 -16.90
CA ALA A 34 -12.14 4.69 -15.56
C ALA A 34 -10.90 4.43 -14.70
N ALA A 35 -9.88 3.78 -15.26
CA ALA A 35 -8.60 3.51 -14.58
C ALA A 35 -7.88 4.82 -14.21
N ILE A 36 -7.80 5.78 -15.14
CA ILE A 36 -7.18 7.09 -14.91
C ILE A 36 -7.92 7.85 -13.80
N ASN A 37 -9.25 7.87 -13.84
CA ASN A 37 -10.05 8.51 -12.79
C ASN A 37 -9.88 7.80 -11.44
N GLY A 38 -9.65 6.48 -11.46
CA GLY A 38 -9.37 5.69 -10.26
C GLY A 38 -8.01 5.96 -9.62
N LEU A 39 -7.06 6.57 -10.34
CA LEU A 39 -5.71 6.85 -9.81
C LEU A 39 -5.76 7.77 -8.58
N ILE A 40 -6.67 8.74 -8.54
CA ILE A 40 -6.80 9.65 -7.41
C ILE A 40 -7.08 8.87 -6.12
N ASN A 41 -8.02 7.93 -6.18
CA ASN A 41 -8.38 7.09 -5.05
C ASN A 41 -7.27 6.06 -4.74
N ALA A 42 -6.64 5.48 -5.78
CA ALA A 42 -5.56 4.52 -5.59
C ALA A 42 -4.33 5.11 -4.88
N PHE A 43 -4.11 6.43 -4.98
CA PHE A 43 -3.03 7.17 -4.30
C PHE A 43 -3.55 8.09 -3.18
N ASP A 44 -4.78 7.88 -2.72
CA ASP A 44 -5.28 8.53 -1.52
C ASP A 44 -4.69 7.86 -0.27
N ILE A 45 -4.19 8.63 0.69
CA ILE A 45 -3.60 8.13 1.93
C ILE A 45 -4.59 7.29 2.74
N ASP A 46 -5.90 7.43 2.54
CA ASP A 46 -6.92 6.63 3.24
C ASP A 46 -7.25 5.30 2.55
N HIS A 47 -7.01 5.21 1.24
CA HIS A 47 -7.45 4.08 0.42
C HIS A 47 -6.32 3.30 -0.25
N ALA A 48 -5.13 3.90 -0.41
CA ALA A 48 -3.99 3.27 -1.06
C ALA A 48 -3.57 2.00 -0.32
N THR A 49 -3.20 0.96 -1.06
CA THR A 49 -2.75 -0.34 -0.54
C THR A 49 -1.48 -0.79 -1.26
N GLY A 50 -0.72 -1.71 -0.65
CA GLY A 50 0.49 -2.27 -1.24
C GLY A 50 1.44 -1.22 -1.83
N ILE A 51 1.75 -1.38 -3.12
CA ILE A 51 2.75 -0.57 -3.83
C ILE A 51 2.35 0.91 -3.89
N GLN A 52 1.07 1.23 -4.04
CA GLN A 52 0.61 2.62 -4.09
C GLN A 52 0.87 3.33 -2.74
N LEU A 53 0.59 2.64 -1.63
CA LEU A 53 0.88 3.16 -0.28
C LEU A 53 2.39 3.27 -0.04
N ASP A 54 3.19 2.36 -0.60
CA ASP A 54 4.66 2.40 -0.52
C ASP A 54 5.24 3.59 -1.29
N ILE A 55 4.69 3.87 -2.48
CA ILE A 55 5.04 5.06 -3.25
C ILE A 55 4.73 6.31 -2.42
N LEU A 56 3.53 6.42 -1.82
CA LEU A 56 3.21 7.55 -0.93
C LEU A 56 4.22 7.67 0.22
N GLY A 57 4.62 6.57 0.84
CA GLY A 57 5.65 6.59 1.88
C GLY A 57 7.00 7.11 1.42
N GLN A 58 7.42 6.82 0.18
CA GLN A 58 8.64 7.41 -0.40
C GLN A 58 8.53 8.93 -0.50
N TRP A 59 7.38 9.47 -0.91
CA TRP A 59 7.15 10.92 -0.97
C TRP A 59 7.08 11.57 0.42
N ILE A 60 6.47 10.90 1.39
CA ILE A 60 6.35 11.36 2.79
C ILE A 60 7.69 11.26 3.54
N GLY A 61 8.60 10.41 3.05
CA GLY A 61 9.93 10.21 3.60
C GLY A 61 9.98 9.17 4.71
N LEU A 62 9.15 8.12 4.64
CA LEU A 62 9.16 7.01 5.59
C LEU A 62 8.94 5.68 4.88
N SER A 63 9.79 4.70 5.17
CA SER A 63 9.68 3.34 4.64
C SER A 63 8.77 2.46 5.50
N ARG A 64 8.10 1.50 4.86
CA ARG A 64 7.34 0.42 5.52
C ARG A 64 8.24 -0.56 6.26
N ILE A 65 9.49 -0.66 5.84
CA ILE A 65 10.45 -1.59 6.41
C ILE A 65 11.03 -0.96 7.67
N VAL A 66 10.82 -1.62 8.80
CA VAL A 66 11.27 -1.18 10.12
C VAL A 66 12.29 -2.16 10.66
N SER A 67 13.34 -1.63 11.28
CA SER A 67 14.30 -2.41 12.04
C SER A 67 13.72 -2.75 13.42
N GLN A 68 13.68 -4.03 13.75
CA GLN A 68 13.28 -4.53 15.06
C GLN A 68 14.39 -5.41 15.64
N PRO A 69 14.61 -5.40 16.97
CA PRO A 69 15.58 -6.29 17.61
C PRO A 69 15.30 -7.76 17.27
N ILE A 70 16.35 -8.53 16.97
CA ILE A 70 16.20 -9.98 16.81
C ILE A 70 15.99 -10.57 18.20
N SER A 71 14.85 -11.23 18.40
CA SER A 71 14.53 -11.95 19.62
C SER A 71 14.31 -13.43 19.31
N GLY A 72 14.74 -14.30 20.21
CA GLY A 72 14.51 -15.74 20.09
C GLY A 72 15.43 -16.47 19.11
N VAL A 73 16.58 -15.89 18.77
CA VAL A 73 17.59 -16.51 17.87
C VAL A 73 18.89 -16.82 18.61
N TYR A 74 19.37 -15.86 19.40
CA TYR A 74 20.61 -16.02 20.17
C TYR A 74 20.35 -16.56 21.57
N PHE A 75 21.41 -17.06 22.18
CA PHE A 75 21.43 -17.55 23.55
C PHE A 75 20.73 -16.57 24.50
N SER A 76 19.76 -17.08 25.25
CA SER A 76 19.04 -16.32 26.26
C SER A 76 18.73 -17.20 27.45
N TRP A 77 18.92 -16.64 28.65
CA TRP A 77 18.45 -17.29 29.87
C TRP A 77 16.91 -17.36 29.87
N ASP A 78 16.39 -18.40 30.53
CA ASP A 78 14.96 -18.61 30.74
C ASP A 78 14.11 -18.66 29.46
N THR A 79 14.72 -18.98 28.31
CA THR A 79 14.02 -19.16 27.02
C THR A 79 14.18 -20.60 26.53
N ASP A 80 13.05 -21.29 26.35
CA ASP A 80 13.03 -22.68 25.91
C ASP A 80 13.71 -22.83 24.54
N GLY A 81 14.63 -23.79 24.42
CA GLY A 81 15.42 -24.04 23.22
C GLY A 81 16.59 -23.08 22.94
N LEU A 82 16.80 -22.04 23.75
CA LEU A 82 17.91 -21.08 23.60
C LEU A 82 18.82 -20.99 24.84
N GLY A 83 18.63 -21.90 25.80
CA GLY A 83 19.37 -21.93 27.05
C GLY A 83 20.77 -22.54 26.91
N TYR A 84 21.36 -22.90 28.06
CA TYR A 84 22.70 -23.48 28.13
C TYR A 84 22.79 -24.78 27.32
N ASP A 85 23.88 -24.95 26.57
CA ASP A 85 24.10 -26.03 25.60
C ASP A 85 23.05 -26.17 24.48
N GLN A 86 22.16 -25.18 24.31
CA GLN A 86 21.11 -25.17 23.28
C GLN A 86 21.18 -23.93 22.37
N GLY A 87 21.40 -22.75 22.95
CA GLY A 87 21.43 -21.48 22.22
C GLY A 87 22.78 -21.19 21.54
N VAL A 88 22.73 -20.43 20.44
CA VAL A 88 23.91 -19.93 19.73
C VAL A 88 24.31 -18.57 20.31
N TRP A 89 25.57 -18.41 20.69
CA TRP A 89 26.10 -17.12 21.14
C TRP A 89 26.18 -16.13 19.98
N GLN A 90 25.67 -14.93 20.18
CA GLN A 90 25.78 -13.87 19.20
C GLN A 90 27.25 -13.45 19.03
N GLY A 91 27.77 -13.58 17.81
CA GLY A 91 29.12 -13.20 17.45
C GLY A 91 29.26 -11.69 17.15
N PRO A 92 30.51 -11.18 17.05
CA PRO A 92 30.77 -9.76 16.77
C PRO A 92 30.26 -9.23 15.42
N TYR A 93 29.90 -10.13 14.49
CA TYR A 93 29.41 -9.79 13.14
C TYR A 93 27.97 -10.26 12.91
N ASP A 94 27.32 -10.78 13.94
CA ASP A 94 25.95 -11.25 13.88
C ASP A 94 24.99 -10.06 14.04
N PRO A 95 23.90 -10.01 13.25
CA PRO A 95 23.00 -8.87 13.24
C PRO A 95 22.23 -8.73 14.57
N ASP A 96 22.21 -7.52 15.14
CA ASP A 96 21.42 -7.20 16.33
C ASP A 96 19.92 -7.00 16.02
N SER A 97 19.59 -6.70 14.77
CA SER A 97 18.24 -6.32 14.34
C SER A 97 17.84 -6.99 13.03
N GLY A 98 16.60 -7.44 12.97
CA GLY A 98 15.93 -7.91 11.77
C GLY A 98 15.09 -6.80 11.15
N TYR A 99 14.82 -6.93 9.85
CA TYR A 99 13.90 -6.05 9.16
C TYR A 99 12.53 -6.73 9.05
N THR A 100 11.47 -6.00 9.38
CA THR A 100 10.09 -6.43 9.17
C THR A 100 9.33 -5.39 8.37
N SER A 101 8.32 -5.84 7.63
CA SER A 101 7.46 -4.99 6.84
C SER A 101 6.13 -4.79 7.58
N LEU A 102 5.74 -3.54 7.78
CA LEU A 102 4.45 -3.21 8.39
C LEU A 102 3.28 -3.60 7.46
N SER A 103 2.15 -4.01 8.04
CA SER A 103 0.88 -4.16 7.30
C SER A 103 0.40 -2.80 6.77
N ASP A 104 -0.44 -2.80 5.73
CA ASP A 104 -0.99 -1.56 5.15
C ASP A 104 -1.68 -0.68 6.20
N GLU A 105 -2.43 -1.30 7.11
CA GLU A 105 -3.14 -0.60 8.18
C GLU A 105 -2.18 0.11 9.13
N THR A 106 -1.21 -0.62 9.69
CA THR A 106 -0.23 -0.04 10.62
C THR A 106 0.61 1.01 9.91
N TYR A 107 1.08 0.71 8.70
CA TYR A 107 1.91 1.63 7.93
C TYR A 107 1.19 2.94 7.62
N ARG A 108 -0.10 2.89 7.27
CA ARG A 108 -0.92 4.09 7.04
C ARG A 108 -0.96 4.99 8.27
N ILE A 109 -1.12 4.43 9.47
CA ILE A 109 -1.11 5.19 10.72
C ILE A 109 0.24 5.90 10.88
N VAL A 110 1.35 5.18 10.69
CA VAL A 110 2.69 5.78 10.82
C VAL A 110 2.91 6.90 9.79
N LEU A 111 2.45 6.70 8.54
CA LEU A 111 2.53 7.73 7.50
C LEU A 111 1.72 8.99 7.86
N LYS A 112 0.49 8.84 8.35
CA LYS A 112 -0.32 9.98 8.82
C LYS A 112 0.36 10.74 9.95
N THR A 113 0.92 10.02 10.92
CA THR A 113 1.72 10.62 12.00
C THR A 113 2.92 11.38 11.45
N LYS A 114 3.63 10.81 10.47
CA LYS A 114 4.78 11.46 9.83
C LYS A 114 4.38 12.74 9.08
N ILE A 115 3.23 12.73 8.39
CA ILE A 115 2.66 13.93 7.77
C ILE A 115 2.38 15.00 8.82
N ALA A 116 1.73 14.65 9.93
CA ALA A 116 1.45 15.58 11.02
C ALA A 116 2.72 16.20 11.59
N ILE A 117 3.75 15.38 11.85
CA ILE A 117 5.07 15.84 12.31
C ILE A 117 5.72 16.78 11.30
N ASN A 118 5.67 16.45 9.99
CA ASN A 118 6.29 17.27 8.95
C ASN A 118 5.59 18.64 8.79
N ASN A 119 4.30 18.73 9.12
CA ASN A 119 3.53 19.98 9.08
C ASN A 119 3.55 20.75 10.41
N TRP A 120 4.19 20.23 11.44
CA TRP A 120 4.16 20.82 12.78
C TRP A 120 5.03 22.08 12.88
N ASP A 121 4.46 23.17 13.39
CA ASP A 121 5.12 24.48 13.54
C ASP A 121 5.74 24.70 14.95
N GLY A 122 5.74 23.67 15.80
CA GLY A 122 6.30 23.71 17.16
C GLY A 122 5.32 24.13 18.26
N ARG A 123 4.04 24.35 17.95
CA ARG A 123 2.99 24.68 18.94
C ARG A 123 2.12 23.47 19.25
N ASN A 124 1.66 23.33 20.50
CA ASN A 124 0.87 22.16 20.90
C ASN A 124 -0.49 22.06 20.16
N ASP A 125 -1.04 23.20 19.73
CA ASP A 125 -2.38 23.28 19.13
C ASP A 125 -2.41 23.07 17.60
N SER A 126 -1.24 22.95 16.94
CA SER A 126 -1.15 22.89 15.47
C SER A 126 -1.10 21.47 14.91
N LEU A 127 -1.12 20.44 15.77
CA LEU A 127 -1.26 19.06 15.31
C LEU A 127 -2.70 18.81 14.87
N PRO A 128 -2.94 18.30 13.66
CA PRO A 128 -4.28 17.91 13.24
C PRO A 128 -4.82 16.78 14.15
N PRO A 129 -6.14 16.78 14.44
CA PRO A 129 -6.77 15.76 15.29
C PRO A 129 -6.76 14.37 14.67
#